data_AF-A0A2E3MTE4-F1
#
_entry.id   AF-A0A2E3MTE4-F1
#
_cell.length_a   1.000
_cell.length_b   1.000
_cell.length_c   1.000
_cell.angle_alpha   90.00
_cell.angle_beta   90.00
_cell.angle_gamma   90.00
#
_symmetry.space_group_name_H-M   'P 1'
#
loop_
_entity.id
_entity.type
_entity.pdbx_description
1 polymer ?
#
loop_
_entity_poly.entity_id
_entity_poly.type
_entity_poly.pdbx_seq_one_letter_code
_entity_poly.pdbx_strand_id
1 'polypeptide(L)'
;MRSAAMADKNRIICSVFLSWVLPFLLTDALATKPEQRRPYYYSQLGERPPELLSRDSHWLNATRKMTLTQLKGQVVWLQFNF
;
A
#
# COMPACT_ATOMS: atom_id res chain seq x y z
N MET A 1 40.09 47.31 -2.14
CA MET A 1 39.86 45.89 -2.53
C MET A 1 38.72 45.31 -1.70
N ARG A 2 37.45 45.40 -2.14
CA ARG A 2 36.27 44.83 -1.43
C ARG A 2 35.24 44.12 -2.34
N SER A 3 35.47 44.04 -3.66
CA SER A 3 34.50 43.46 -4.60
C SER A 3 34.56 41.94 -4.80
N ALA A 4 35.67 41.27 -4.52
CA ALA A 4 35.79 39.84 -4.79
C ALA A 4 35.08 38.95 -3.75
N ALA A 5 35.16 39.31 -2.46
CA ALA A 5 34.59 38.51 -1.37
C ALA A 5 33.04 38.50 -1.34
N MET A 6 32.41 39.55 -1.86
CA MET A 6 30.95 39.71 -1.84
C MET A 6 30.27 38.94 -2.99
N ALA A 7 30.94 38.83 -4.16
CA ALA A 7 30.49 38.00 -5.27
C ALA A 7 30.56 36.49 -4.94
N ASP A 8 31.55 36.09 -4.14
CA ASP A 8 31.79 34.70 -3.77
C ASP A 8 30.76 34.20 -2.73
N LYS A 9 30.41 35.04 -1.76
CA LYS A 9 29.32 34.77 -0.81
C LYS A 9 27.98 34.57 -1.49
N ASN A 10 27.65 35.38 -2.50
CA ASN A 10 26.43 35.23 -3.27
C ASN A 10 26.40 33.95 -4.10
N ARG A 11 27.55 33.50 -4.62
CA ARG A 11 27.67 32.21 -5.33
C ARG A 11 27.45 31.02 -4.42
N ILE A 12 27.99 31.06 -3.20
CA ILE A 12 27.79 29.99 -2.20
C ILE A 12 26.32 29.95 -1.77
N ILE A 13 25.71 31.11 -1.49
CA ILE A 13 24.29 31.17 -1.10
C ILE A 13 23.39 30.64 -2.22
N CYS A 14 23.64 31.05 -3.48
CA CYS A 14 22.88 30.54 -4.63
C CYS A 14 23.05 29.04 -4.85
N SER A 15 24.26 28.50 -4.68
CA SER A 15 24.50 27.06 -4.84
C SER A 15 23.85 26.21 -3.74
N VAL A 16 23.84 26.71 -2.50
CA VAL A 16 23.10 26.07 -1.41
C VAL A 16 21.59 26.12 -1.69
N PHE A 17 21.05 27.27 -2.10
CA PHE A 17 19.63 27.39 -2.47
C PHE A 17 19.24 26.45 -3.61
N LEU A 18 20.07 26.36 -4.66
CA LEU A 18 19.87 25.41 -5.76
C LEU A 18 19.91 23.96 -5.29
N SER A 19 20.85 23.59 -4.42
CA SER A 19 20.96 22.21 -3.92
C SER A 19 19.80 21.78 -3.01
N TRP A 20 19.14 22.72 -2.33
CA TRP A 20 18.02 22.42 -1.43
C TRP A 20 16.65 22.52 -2.09
N VAL A 21 16.47 23.43 -3.06
CA VAL A 21 15.17 23.64 -3.72
C VAL A 21 14.96 22.70 -4.91
N LEU A 22 16.04 22.34 -5.63
CA LEU A 22 15.96 21.44 -6.79
C LEU A 22 15.44 20.03 -6.46
N PRO A 23 15.83 19.37 -5.35
CA PRO A 23 15.28 18.07 -4.98
C PRO A 23 13.78 18.16 -4.65
N PHE A 24 13.35 19.25 -4.03
CA PHE A 24 11.96 19.47 -3.61
C PHE A 24 11.02 19.62 -4.82
N LEU A 25 11.47 20.32 -5.86
CA LEU A 25 10.73 20.45 -7.12
C LEU A 25 10.72 19.14 -7.95
N LEU A 26 11.78 18.34 -7.86
CA LEU A 26 11.86 17.04 -8.54
C LEU A 26 10.99 15.97 -7.86
N THR A 27 10.80 16.03 -6.55
CA THR A 27 9.95 15.07 -5.81
C THR A 27 8.47 15.22 -6.12
N ASP A 28 7.96 16.41 -6.39
CA ASP A 28 6.55 16.60 -6.77
C ASP A 28 6.24 16.04 -8.17
N ALA A 29 7.19 16.12 -9.11
CA ALA A 29 7.04 15.55 -10.44
C ALA A 29 7.12 14.00 -10.45
N LEU A 30 7.77 13.43 -9.43
CA LEU A 30 7.89 11.99 -9.19
C LEU A 30 6.87 11.45 -8.20
N ALA A 31 5.81 12.22 -7.90
CA ALA A 31 4.61 11.69 -7.26
C ALA A 31 3.99 10.63 -8.19
N THR A 32 4.54 9.42 -8.13
CA THR A 32 3.94 8.20 -8.64
C THR A 32 2.51 8.25 -8.16
N LYS A 33 1.58 8.37 -9.12
CA LYS A 33 0.14 8.38 -8.89
C LYS A 33 -0.12 7.39 -7.75
N PRO A 34 -0.73 7.81 -6.62
CA PRO A 34 -1.00 6.87 -5.54
C PRO A 34 -1.73 5.72 -6.20
N GLU A 35 -1.11 4.54 -6.15
CA GLU A 35 -1.66 3.32 -6.70
C GLU A 35 -3.11 3.29 -6.24
N GLN A 36 -4.03 3.43 -7.20
CA GLN A 36 -5.41 3.81 -6.93
C GLN A 36 -5.98 2.71 -6.04
N ARG A 37 -5.96 2.94 -4.72
CA ARG A 37 -6.38 1.95 -3.73
C ARG A 37 -7.81 1.64 -4.09
N ARG A 38 -8.01 0.45 -4.65
CA ARG A 38 -9.32 -0.01 -5.09
C ARG A 38 -10.27 0.23 -3.92
N PRO A 39 -11.41 0.88 -4.13
CA PRO A 39 -12.32 1.18 -3.03
C PRO A 39 -12.69 -0.15 -2.37
N TYR A 40 -12.23 -0.33 -1.12
CA TYR A 40 -12.38 -1.55 -0.32
C TYR A 40 -13.83 -1.81 0.14
N TYR A 41 -14.78 -1.04 -0.36
CA TYR A 41 -16.11 -0.97 0.23
C TYR A 41 -17.17 -0.85 -0.85
N TYR A 42 -17.38 -1.97 -1.54
CA TYR A 42 -18.75 -2.35 -1.82
C TYR A 42 -19.19 -3.23 -0.64
N SER A 43 -20.32 -2.90 -0.01
CA SER A 43 -21.02 -3.89 0.80
C SER A 43 -21.46 -5.01 -0.14
N GLN A 44 -20.65 -6.05 -0.22
CA GLN A 44 -20.79 -7.24 -1.07
C GLN A 44 -21.83 -8.19 -0.47
N LEU A 45 -23.10 -7.78 -0.38
CA LEU A 45 -24.18 -8.77 -0.35
C LEU A 45 -24.31 -9.41 -1.75
N GLY A 46 -23.17 -9.81 -2.33
CA GLY A 46 -23.07 -10.55 -3.57
C GLY A 46 -23.69 -11.94 -3.40
N GLU A 47 -23.53 -12.75 -4.43
CA GLU A 47 -24.01 -14.13 -4.41
C GLU A 47 -23.45 -14.93 -3.23
N ARG A 48 -24.16 -16.00 -2.86
CA ARG A 48 -23.75 -16.91 -1.79
C ARG A 48 -22.29 -17.33 -2.00
N PRO A 49 -21.44 -17.29 -0.95
CA PRO A 49 -20.05 -17.70 -1.10
C PRO A 49 -19.97 -19.16 -1.59
N PRO A 50 -19.07 -19.47 -2.53
CA PRO A 50 -18.89 -20.83 -3.03
C PRO A 50 -18.38 -21.75 -1.92
N GLU A 51 -18.79 -23.01 -1.97
CA GLU A 51 -18.47 -23.99 -0.94
C GLU A 51 -16.97 -24.35 -0.92
N LEU A 52 -16.43 -24.65 0.27
CA LEU A 52 -15.00 -24.97 0.43
C LEU A 52 -14.70 -26.39 -0.10
N LEU A 53 -14.10 -26.46 -1.28
CA LEU A 53 -13.63 -27.71 -1.88
C LEU A 53 -12.29 -28.13 -1.27
N SER A 54 -12.35 -29.07 -0.32
CA SER A 54 -11.19 -29.63 0.35
C SER A 54 -11.37 -31.11 0.65
N ARG A 55 -10.24 -31.81 0.92
CA ARG A 55 -10.20 -33.18 1.46
C ARG A 55 -9.99 -33.12 2.98
N ASP A 56 -10.41 -34.15 3.71
CA ASP A 56 -10.22 -34.20 5.17
C ASP A 56 -8.76 -34.00 5.59
N SER A 57 -7.82 -34.54 4.80
CA SER A 57 -6.38 -34.40 5.04
C SER A 57 -5.83 -32.97 4.96
N HIS A 58 -6.59 -32.00 4.45
CA HIS A 58 -6.18 -30.60 4.36
C HIS A 58 -6.50 -29.79 5.63
N TRP A 59 -7.25 -30.38 6.58
CA TRP A 59 -7.67 -29.72 7.81
C TRP A 59 -6.74 -30.12 8.96
N LEU A 60 -5.86 -29.22 9.37
CA LEU A 60 -4.84 -29.51 10.38
C LEU A 60 -5.37 -29.35 11.82
N ASN A 61 -6.27 -28.39 12.05
CA ASN A 61 -6.78 -28.02 13.37
C ASN A 61 -8.28 -28.30 13.55
N ALA A 62 -8.84 -29.18 12.73
CA ALA A 62 -10.25 -29.58 12.82
C ALA A 62 -10.37 -31.10 12.78
N THR A 63 -11.24 -31.66 13.63
CA THR A 63 -11.48 -33.11 13.70
C THR A 63 -12.10 -33.67 12.42
N ARG A 64 -12.78 -32.81 11.64
CA ARG A 64 -13.47 -33.14 10.39
C ARG A 64 -13.41 -31.95 9.46
N LYS A 65 -13.54 -32.20 8.15
CA LYS A 65 -13.76 -31.14 7.15
C LYS A 65 -14.94 -30.27 7.56
N MET A 66 -14.72 -28.94 7.54
CA MET A 66 -15.78 -27.96 7.73
C MET A 66 -16.31 -27.46 6.38
N THR A 67 -17.61 -27.18 6.34
CA THR A 67 -18.29 -26.54 5.21
C THR A 67 -18.80 -25.16 5.62
N LEU A 68 -18.91 -24.22 4.68
CA LEU A 68 -19.47 -22.90 4.94
C LEU A 68 -20.93 -22.99 5.37
N THR A 69 -21.65 -23.99 4.87
CA THR A 69 -23.03 -24.26 5.28
C THR A 69 -23.15 -24.57 6.78
N GLN A 70 -22.18 -25.29 7.36
CA GLN A 70 -22.14 -25.57 8.80
C GLN A 70 -21.84 -24.31 9.65
N LEU A 71 -21.16 -23.33 9.07
CA LEU A 71 -20.80 -22.06 9.72
C LEU A 71 -21.88 -20.97 9.53
N LYS A 72 -23.07 -21.34 9.06
CA LYS A 72 -24.16 -20.39 8.82
C LYS A 72 -24.54 -19.66 10.12
N GLY A 73 -24.64 -18.33 10.03
CA GLY A 73 -24.92 -17.47 11.18
C GLY A 73 -23.67 -17.07 11.97
N GLN A 74 -22.50 -17.56 11.57
CA GLN A 74 -21.21 -17.14 12.11
C GLN A 74 -20.50 -16.23 11.11
N VAL A 75 -19.64 -15.35 11.63
CA VAL A 75 -18.72 -14.57 10.80
C VAL A 75 -17.48 -15.43 10.53
N VAL A 76 -17.16 -15.63 9.26
CA VAL A 76 -16.05 -16.50 8.82
C VAL A 76 -14.98 -15.64 8.13
N TRP A 77 -13.72 -15.84 8.52
CA TRP A 77 -12.55 -15.20 7.90
C TRP A 77 -11.77 -16.22 7.06
N LEU A 78 -11.60 -15.96 5.76
CA LEU A 78 -10.80 -16.80 4.86
C LEU A 78 -9.47 -16.11 4.55
N GLN A 79 -8.36 -16.78 4.87
CA GLN A 79 -7.01 -16.33 4.57
C GLN A 79 -6.37 -17.27 3.56
N PHE A 80 -5.89 -16.72 2.46
CA PHE A 80 -5.11 -17.44 1.45
C PHE A 80 -3.65 -17.01 1.57
N ASN A 81 -2.76 -17.96 1.83
CA ASN A 81 -1.32 -17.73 1.85
C ASN A 81 -0.79 -18.19 0.47
N PHE A 82 -0.35 -17.24 -0.35
CA PHE A 82 0.21 -17.47 -1.69
C PHE A 82 1.72 -17.45 -1.65
#